data_AF-A0A821RT03-F1
#
_entry.id   AF-A0A821RT03-F1
#
_cell.length_a   1.000
_cell.length_b   1.000
_cell.length_c   1.000
_cell.angle_alpha   90.00
_cell.angle_beta   90.00
_cell.angle_gamma   90.00
#
_symmetry.space_group_name_H-M   'P 1'
#
loop_
_entity.id
_entity.type
_entity.pdbx_description
1 polymer ?
#
loop_
_entity_poly.entity_id
_entity_poly.type
_entity_poly.pdbx_seq_one_letter_code
_entity_poly.pdbx_strand_id
1 'polypeptide(L)'
;KNEYLCGRSLNPETLIHPHLLILIKSNLENFQKRQAIRMTWAIKHQLTNKNIQVAFVLGTDARKTSVEDESNKYGDIIQIDRIDYYYYSTYKMIMMLHWISDYCTSKSRRSPHIDLRKYVFFVDDDYYI
;
A
#
# COMPACT_ATOMS: atom_id res chain seq x y z
N LYS A 1 9.64 -0.01 4.49
CA LYS A 1 8.54 0.98 4.41
C LYS A 1 8.52 1.58 3.02
N ASN A 2 7.49 1.30 2.21
CA ASN A 2 7.47 1.61 0.78
C ASN A 2 6.75 2.95 0.51
N GLU A 3 7.44 4.07 0.75
CA GLU A 3 6.85 5.41 0.75
C GLU A 3 6.49 5.97 -0.64
N TYR A 4 7.04 5.40 -1.70
CA TYR A 4 6.83 5.84 -3.09
C TYR A 4 5.40 5.59 -3.59
N LEU A 5 4.66 4.67 -2.95
CA LEU A 5 3.27 4.32 -3.28
C LEU A 5 2.29 5.48 -3.16
N CYS A 6 2.65 6.54 -2.44
CA CYS A 6 1.80 7.73 -2.30
C CYS A 6 2.36 8.97 -2.99
N GLY A 7 3.29 8.78 -3.93
CA GLY A 7 3.84 9.87 -4.69
C GLY A 7 5.00 10.59 -4.04
N ARG A 8 5.65 10.04 -3.01
CA ARG A 8 6.98 10.54 -2.62
C ARG A 8 7.95 10.12 -3.72
N SER A 9 8.48 11.08 -4.47
CA SER A 9 9.58 10.84 -5.42
C SER A 9 10.70 11.83 -5.18
N LEU A 10 11.94 11.36 -5.32
CA LEU A 10 13.13 12.21 -5.35
C LEU A 10 13.24 13.01 -6.66
N ASN A 11 12.56 12.56 -7.72
CA ASN A 11 12.48 13.27 -8.99
C ASN A 11 11.07 13.88 -9.16
N PRO A 12 10.95 15.22 -9.28
CA PRO A 12 9.66 15.90 -9.49
C PRO A 12 8.92 15.44 -10.75
N GLU A 13 9.63 14.95 -11.77
CA GLU A 13 9.01 14.48 -13.02
C GLU A 13 8.32 13.11 -12.89
N THR A 14 8.60 12.36 -11.82
CA THR A 14 8.01 11.04 -11.54
C THR A 14 7.03 11.06 -10.36
N LEU A 15 6.60 12.25 -9.94
CA LEU A 15 5.67 12.46 -8.84
C LEU A 15 4.27 11.97 -9.23
N ILE A 16 3.80 10.88 -8.62
CA ILE A 16 2.46 10.31 -8.87
C ILE A 16 1.52 10.73 -7.76
N HIS A 17 0.42 11.40 -8.07
CA HIS A 17 -0.64 11.70 -7.11
C HIS A 17 -1.84 10.79 -7.35
N PRO A 18 -1.95 9.65 -6.65
CA PRO A 18 -3.03 8.72 -6.91
C PRO A 18 -4.36 9.36 -6.52
N HIS A 19 -5.30 9.43 -7.46
CA HIS A 19 -6.67 9.86 -7.19
C HIS A 19 -7.35 8.90 -6.21
N LEU A 20 -7.08 7.60 -6.34
CA LEU A 20 -7.55 6.54 -5.43
C LEU A 20 -6.37 5.67 -4.98
N LEU A 21 -6.22 5.54 -3.66
CA LEU A 21 -5.31 4.58 -3.04
C LEU A 21 -6.12 3.42 -2.45
N ILE A 22 -5.92 2.21 -2.96
CA ILE A 22 -6.51 0.99 -2.42
C ILE A 22 -5.47 0.30 -1.54
N LEU A 23 -5.77 0.19 -0.24
CA LEU A 23 -4.92 -0.52 0.71
C LEU A 23 -5.59 -1.82 1.13
N ILE A 24 -4.90 -2.93 0.85
CA ILE A 24 -5.40 -4.28 1.05
C ILE A 24 -4.76 -4.87 2.30
N LYS A 25 -5.56 -5.15 3.32
CA LYS A 25 -5.10 -5.86 4.51
C LYS A 25 -4.90 -7.34 4.18
N SER A 26 -3.67 -7.82 4.33
CA SER A 26 -3.30 -9.22 4.04
C SER A 26 -2.34 -9.76 5.10
N ASN A 27 -2.12 -11.08 5.18
CA ASN A 27 -1.20 -11.71 6.12
C ASN A 27 0.01 -12.32 5.40
N LEU A 28 1.14 -12.50 6.08
CA LEU A 28 2.38 -13.03 5.48
C LEU A 28 2.15 -14.30 4.63
N GLU A 29 1.32 -15.25 5.10
CA GLU A 29 1.02 -16.52 4.40
C GLU A 29 0.16 -16.37 3.14
N ASN A 30 -0.57 -15.25 3.00
CA ASN A 30 -1.57 -15.07 1.95
C ASN A 30 -0.95 -14.66 0.60
N PHE A 31 0.26 -15.12 0.29
CA PHE A 31 0.94 -14.82 -0.96
C PHE A 31 0.07 -15.15 -2.17
N GLN A 32 -0.59 -16.33 -2.17
CA GLN A 32 -1.44 -16.75 -3.28
C GLN A 32 -2.66 -15.85 -3.47
N LYS A 33 -3.28 -15.36 -2.37
CA LYS A 33 -4.38 -14.39 -2.45
C LYS A 33 -3.91 -13.07 -3.04
N ARG A 34 -2.77 -12.54 -2.57
CA ARG A 34 -2.16 -11.34 -3.13
C ARG A 34 -1.86 -11.50 -4.62
N GLN A 35 -1.32 -12.65 -5.02
CA GLN A 35 -1.08 -12.97 -6.43
C GLN A 35 -2.37 -13.01 -7.25
N ALA A 36 -3.44 -13.63 -6.74
CA ALA A 36 -4.72 -13.65 -7.42
C ALA A 36 -5.26 -12.23 -7.64
N ILE A 37 -5.18 -11.36 -6.63
CA ILE A 37 -5.57 -9.95 -6.74
C ILE A 37 -4.72 -9.22 -7.79
N ARG A 38 -3.39 -9.36 -7.73
CA ARG A 38 -2.46 -8.78 -8.72
C ARG A 38 -2.82 -9.20 -10.14
N MET A 39 -3.14 -10.46 -10.37
CA MET A 39 -3.45 -10.99 -11.70
C MET A 39 -4.88 -10.74 -12.18
N THR A 40 -5.77 -10.21 -11.34
CA THR A 40 -7.20 -10.05 -11.68
C THR A 40 -7.66 -8.60 -11.69
N TRP A 41 -8.20 -8.08 -10.58
CA TRP A 41 -8.82 -6.76 -10.56
C TRP A 41 -7.78 -5.64 -10.36
N ALA A 42 -6.69 -5.89 -9.64
CA ALA A 42 -5.65 -4.88 -9.43
C ALA A 42 -4.91 -4.49 -10.73
N ILE A 43 -4.63 -5.45 -11.62
CA ILE A 43 -3.97 -5.16 -12.91
C ILE A 43 -4.86 -4.28 -13.82
N LYS A 44 -6.18 -4.46 -13.79
CA LYS A 44 -7.11 -3.62 -14.56
C LYS A 44 -6.98 -2.16 -14.14
N HIS A 45 -6.95 -1.90 -12.83
CA HIS A 45 -6.78 -0.53 -12.32
C HIS A 45 -5.44 0.08 -12.72
N GLN A 46 -4.35 -0.68 -12.60
CA GLN A 46 -3.01 -0.19 -12.96
C GLN A 46 -2.86 0.10 -14.46
N LEU A 47 -3.45 -0.74 -15.33
CA LEU A 47 -3.33 -0.59 -16.79
C LEU A 47 -4.28 0.45 -17.38
N THR A 48 -5.50 0.57 -16.84
CA THR A 48 -6.54 1.45 -17.42
C THR A 48 -6.56 2.84 -16.82
N ASN A 49 -6.08 3.01 -15.59
CA ASN A 49 -6.15 4.28 -14.88
C ASN A 49 -4.89 4.49 -14.03
N LYS A 50 -3.89 5.16 -14.60
CA LYS A 50 -2.60 5.48 -13.95
C LYS A 50 -2.72 6.27 -12.63
N ASN A 51 -3.94 6.70 -12.28
CA ASN A 51 -4.26 7.43 -11.07
C ASN A 51 -4.78 6.53 -9.93
N ILE A 52 -4.80 5.20 -10.09
CA ILE A 52 -5.18 4.25 -9.04
C ILE A 52 -3.93 3.49 -8.58
N GLN A 53 -3.60 3.58 -7.29
CA GLN A 53 -2.55 2.79 -6.69
C GLN A 53 -3.15 1.69 -5.81
N VAL A 54 -2.62 0.47 -5.93
CA VAL A 54 -2.97 -0.66 -5.08
C VAL A 54 -1.74 -1.06 -4.28
N ALA A 55 -1.91 -1.32 -2.98
CA ALA A 55 -0.84 -1.81 -2.12
C ALA A 55 -1.36 -2.80 -1.08
N PHE A 56 -0.53 -3.78 -0.72
CA PHE A 56 -0.79 -4.75 0.33
C PHE A 56 -0.13 -4.32 1.63
N VAL A 57 -0.86 -4.48 2.74
CA VAL A 57 -0.38 -4.09 4.05
C VAL A 57 -0.25 -5.34 4.91
N LEU A 58 1.00 -5.64 5.27
CA LEU A 58 1.44 -6.85 5.97
C LEU A 58 2.06 -6.48 7.32
N GLY A 59 2.05 -7.42 8.26
CA GLY A 59 2.92 -7.32 9.42
C GLY A 59 4.37 -7.69 9.05
N THR A 60 5.16 -8.02 10.07
CA THR A 60 6.53 -8.50 9.92
C THR A 60 6.71 -9.82 10.69
N ASP A 61 7.53 -10.73 10.19
CA ASP A 61 8.09 -11.83 10.98
C ASP A 61 9.55 -11.98 10.57
N ALA A 62 10.48 -11.80 11.51
CA ALA A 62 11.92 -11.88 11.26
C ALA A 62 12.36 -13.24 10.70
N ARG A 63 11.52 -14.28 10.82
CA ARG A 63 11.78 -15.62 10.28
C ARG A 63 11.32 -15.80 8.84
N LYS A 64 10.67 -14.80 8.22
CA LYS A 64 10.10 -14.90 6.87
C LYS A 64 10.76 -13.98 5.87
N THR A 65 11.84 -14.49 5.28
CA THR A 65 12.56 -13.83 4.18
C THR A 65 11.72 -13.72 2.90
N SER A 66 10.72 -14.60 2.71
CA SER A 66 9.88 -14.62 1.50
C SER A 66 9.10 -13.33 1.23
N VAL A 67 8.80 -12.55 2.28
CA VAL A 67 8.07 -11.28 2.12
C VAL A 67 8.99 -10.16 1.66
N GLU A 68 10.29 -10.21 1.98
CA GLU A 68 11.27 -9.26 1.45
C GLU A 68 11.46 -9.49 -0.05
N ASP A 69 11.60 -10.74 -0.48
CA ASP A 69 11.68 -11.10 -1.89
C ASP A 69 10.43 -10.68 -2.66
N GLU A 70 9.24 -10.90 -2.08
CA GLU A 70 7.99 -10.44 -2.66
C GLU A 70 7.93 -8.90 -2.74
N SER A 71 8.30 -8.20 -1.68
CA SER A 71 8.30 -6.73 -1.65
C SER A 71 9.25 -6.15 -2.67
N ASN A 72 10.44 -6.74 -2.84
CA ASN A 72 11.44 -6.31 -3.82
C ASN A 72 10.96 -6.59 -5.26
N LYS A 73 10.27 -7.71 -5.48
CA LYS A 73 9.78 -8.11 -6.80
C LYS A 73 8.60 -7.25 -7.28
N TYR A 74 7.64 -6.95 -6.40
CA TYR A 74 6.38 -6.31 -6.81
C TYR A 74 6.31 -4.83 -6.43
N GLY A 75 7.08 -4.38 -5.44
CA GLY A 75 7.08 -2.97 -5.02
C GLY A 75 5.74 -2.46 -4.52
N ASP A 76 4.82 -3.35 -4.11
CA ASP A 76 3.45 -3.03 -3.70
C ASP A 76 3.15 -3.37 -2.23
N ILE A 77 4.17 -3.72 -1.45
CA ILE A 77 4.02 -4.09 -0.04
C ILE A 77 4.39 -2.93 0.89
N ILE A 78 3.51 -2.68 1.85
CA ILE A 78 3.76 -1.85 3.03
C ILE A 78 3.86 -2.79 4.23
N GLN A 79 5.06 -2.93 4.79
CA GLN A 79 5.27 -3.66 6.04
C GLN A 79 5.09 -2.73 7.25
N ILE A 80 4.32 -3.22 8.21
CA ILE A 80 4.08 -2.60 9.52
C ILE A 80 4.97 -3.32 10.55
N ASP A 81 5.65 -2.56 11.40
CA ASP A 81 6.54 -3.05 12.46
C ASP A 81 5.77 -3.73 13.62
N ARG A 82 5.00 -4.79 13.34
CA ARG A 82 4.32 -5.67 14.31
C ARG A 82 4.24 -7.10 13.81
N ILE A 83 4.32 -8.04 14.74
CA ILE A 83 4.20 -9.47 14.45
C ILE A 83 2.82 -9.78 13.90
N ASP A 84 2.80 -10.46 12.75
CA ASP A 84 1.60 -10.70 11.97
C ASP A 84 0.72 -11.81 12.56
N TYR A 85 0.03 -11.52 13.67
CA TYR A 85 -1.03 -12.36 14.22
C TYR A 85 -2.41 -11.83 13.82
N TYR A 86 -3.35 -12.74 13.57
CA TYR A 86 -4.74 -12.41 13.24
C TYR A 86 -5.40 -11.47 14.26
N TYR A 87 -5.08 -11.63 15.54
CA TYR A 87 -5.57 -10.76 16.61
C TYR A 87 -5.20 -9.28 16.43
N TYR A 88 -4.07 -8.99 15.78
CA TYR A 88 -3.61 -7.63 15.50
C TYR A 88 -4.09 -7.10 14.13
N SER A 89 -5.07 -7.75 13.50
CA SER A 89 -5.66 -7.31 12.23
C SER A 89 -6.28 -5.91 12.32
N THR A 90 -6.95 -5.57 13.43
CA THR A 90 -7.45 -4.20 13.68
C THR A 90 -6.32 -3.18 13.79
N TYR A 91 -5.18 -3.59 14.37
CA TYR A 91 -4.00 -2.74 14.45
C TYR A 91 -3.45 -2.41 13.06
N LYS A 92 -3.56 -3.32 12.09
CA LYS A 92 -3.18 -3.01 10.70
C LYS A 92 -3.97 -1.83 10.14
N MET A 93 -5.27 -1.76 10.40
CA MET A 93 -6.08 -0.62 9.95
C MET A 93 -5.61 0.72 10.54
N ILE A 94 -5.30 0.74 11.84
CA ILE A 94 -4.72 1.93 12.50
C ILE A 94 -3.39 2.31 11.85
N MET A 95 -2.53 1.33 11.58
CA MET A 95 -1.23 1.56 10.96
C MET A 95 -1.32 1.99 9.50
N MET A 96 -2.33 1.53 8.77
CA MET A 96 -2.63 2.02 7.42
C MET A 96 -2.96 3.51 7.47
N LEU A 97 -3.77 3.96 8.43
CA LEU A 97 -4.09 5.38 8.63
C LEU A 97 -2.84 6.19 9.01
N HIS A 98 -1.99 5.68 9.90
CA HIS A 98 -0.72 6.32 10.23
C HIS A 98 0.19 6.46 9.00
N TRP A 99 0.37 5.37 8.24
CA TRP A 99 1.18 5.37 7.03
C TRP A 99 0.64 6.40 6.00
N ILE A 100 -0.68 6.44 5.83
CA ILE A 100 -1.40 7.41 5.02
C ILE A 100 -1.11 8.85 5.45
N SER A 101 -1.08 9.13 6.75
CA SER A 101 -0.79 10.46 7.30
C SER A 101 0.68 10.86 7.05
N ASP A 102 1.61 9.93 7.26
CA ASP A 102 3.05 10.21 7.26
C ASP A 102 3.66 10.32 5.85
N TYR A 103 3.12 9.57 4.89
CA TYR A 103 3.75 9.38 3.57
C TYR A 103 2.99 10.00 2.41
N CYS A 104 1.73 10.37 2.58
CA CYS A 104 0.90 10.93 1.51
C CYS A 104 0.57 12.41 1.69
N THR A 105 1.25 13.08 2.62
CA THR A 105 1.16 14.52 2.78
C THR A 105 2.42 15.16 2.20
N SER A 106 2.26 16.11 1.28
CA SER A 106 3.39 16.90 0.79
C SER A 106 3.35 18.30 1.41
N LYS A 107 4.52 18.75 1.84
CA LYS A 107 4.75 20.13 2.27
C LYS A 107 5.14 20.95 1.05
N SER A 108 4.20 21.69 0.47
CA SER A 108 4.52 22.72 -0.54
C SER A 108 4.73 24.06 0.15
N ARG A 109 5.67 24.88 -0.34
CA ARG A 109 5.90 26.25 0.15
C ARG A 109 4.63 27.13 0.09
N ARG A 110 3.66 26.79 -0.76
CA ARG A 110 2.39 27.53 -0.90
C ARG A 110 1.22 26.94 -0.09
N SER A 111 1.31 25.68 0.32
CA SER A 111 0.31 25.04 1.16
C SER A 111 0.98 23.94 1.99
N PRO A 112 1.07 24.11 3.33
CA PRO A 112 1.80 23.20 4.20
C PRO A 112 1.14 21.82 4.35
N HIS A 113 -0.09 21.64 3.84
CA HIS A 113 -0.84 20.38 3.89
C HIS A 113 -1.55 20.11 2.55
N ILE A 114 -0.79 19.72 1.51
CA ILE A 114 -1.39 19.19 0.30
C ILE A 114 -1.59 17.68 0.50
N ASP A 115 -2.84 17.25 0.58
CA ASP A 115 -3.18 15.83 0.48
C ASP A 115 -2.90 15.37 -0.95
N LEU A 116 -2.01 14.38 -1.10
CA LEU A 116 -1.55 13.91 -2.40
C LEU A 116 -2.53 12.94 -3.08
N ARG A 117 -3.68 12.70 -2.44
CA ARG A 117 -4.72 11.77 -2.88
C ARG A 117 -6.11 12.37 -2.65
N LYS A 118 -7.10 11.86 -3.38
CA LYS A 118 -8.50 12.28 -3.22
C LYS A 118 -9.33 11.29 -2.40
N TYR A 119 -9.07 9.99 -2.57
CA TYR A 119 -9.80 8.93 -1.89
C TYR A 119 -8.88 7.79 -1.42
N VAL A 120 -9.29 7.14 -0.34
CA VAL A 120 -8.67 5.90 0.17
C VAL A 120 -9.75 4.83 0.26
N PHE A 121 -9.44 3.63 -0.21
CA PHE A 121 -10.31 2.47 -0.06
C PHE A 121 -9.58 1.36 0.69
N PHE A 122 -10.11 0.96 1.84
CA PHE A 122 -9.61 -0.14 2.64
C PHE A 122 -10.39 -1.41 2.29
N VAL A 123 -9.68 -2.51 2.04
CA VAL A 123 -10.29 -3.80 1.71
C VAL A 123 -9.45 -4.96 2.24
N ASP A 124 -10.06 -6.13 2.41
CA ASP A 124 -9.36 -7.36 2.79
C ASP A 124 -8.97 -8.20 1.56
N ASP A 125 -8.05 -9.15 1.72
CA ASP A 125 -7.47 -9.95 0.63
C ASP A 125 -8.36 -11.07 0.07
N ASP A 126 -9.62 -11.13 0.50
CA ASP A 126 -10.65 -12.07 0.08
C ASP A 126 -11.85 -11.41 -0.63
N TYR A 127 -11.71 -10.13 -1.02
CA TYR A 127 -12.72 -9.41 -1.80
C TYR A 127 -12.34 -9.32 -3.31
N TYR A 128 -13.37 -9.21 -4.15
CA TYR A 128 -13.25 -8.87 -5.58
C TYR A 128 -13.91 -7.52 -5.83
N ILE A 129 -13.23 -6.63 -6.55
CA ILE A 129 -13.65 -5.25 -6.83
C ILE A 129 -13.69 -5.02 -8.35
#